data_AF-A0A3S2PVR7-F1
#
_entry.id   AF-A0A3S2PVR7-F1
#
_cell.length_a   1.000
_cell.length_b   1.000
_cell.length_c   1.000
_cell.angle_alpha   90.00
_cell.angle_beta   90.00
_cell.angle_gamma   90.00
#
_symmetry.space_group_name_H-M   'P 1'
#
loop_
_entity.id
_entity.type
_entity.pdbx_description
1 polymer ?
#
loop_
_entity_poly.entity_id
_entity_poly.type
_entity_poly.pdbx_seq_one_letter_code
_entity_poly.pdbx_strand_id
1 'polypeptide(L)'
;MRLHSRHVRHNSLRPASRESRCCFLWSDSAVEELQKQINDIVLELNLLKEQQALQTVCLRGTKVLGGSLSTPLTWEENEQLHNYVRQSIGPEEHIWLGINDMVTDGQWVDQSGSNVHFKNWETEITLQPDGGHTQNCAVLSSTAKGKWFDESCRAEKASVCEFNIV
;
A
#
# COMPACT_ATOMS: atom_id res chain seq x y z
N MET A 1 33.84 63.35 51.45
CA MET A 1 34.29 63.87 50.14
C MET A 1 33.07 64.07 49.25
N ARG A 2 32.87 65.29 48.75
CA ARG A 2 31.88 65.65 47.70
C ARG A 2 32.43 65.24 46.33
N LEU A 3 31.55 65.01 45.35
CA LEU A 3 31.64 65.34 43.90
C LEU A 3 30.39 64.71 43.22
N HIS A 4 29.30 65.46 43.01
CA HIS A 4 28.93 66.32 41.86
C HIS A 4 28.72 65.62 40.50
N SER A 5 27.50 65.84 40.01
CA SER A 5 26.83 65.35 38.79
C SER A 5 27.41 65.91 37.48
N ARG A 6 27.30 65.14 36.39
CA ARG A 6 27.13 65.68 35.04
C ARG A 6 25.99 64.96 34.33
N HIS A 7 25.00 65.75 33.94
CA HIS A 7 23.91 65.43 33.02
C HIS A 7 24.17 66.22 31.74
N VAL A 8 24.17 65.58 30.56
CA VAL A 8 23.98 66.25 29.25
C VAL A 8 23.14 65.34 28.35
N ARG A 9 22.32 65.98 27.53
CA ARG A 9 21.03 65.58 26.97
C ARG A 9 21.10 64.75 25.68
N HIS A 10 20.00 64.01 25.47
CA HIS A 10 19.27 63.68 24.23
C HIS A 10 19.88 64.03 22.86
N ASN A 11 19.89 63.03 21.97
CA ASN A 11 19.48 63.17 20.57
C ASN A 11 19.07 61.77 20.07
N SER A 12 17.78 61.47 19.93
CA SER A 12 16.91 61.71 18.77
C SER A 12 16.69 60.41 17.99
N LEU A 13 15.44 59.94 18.04
CA LEU A 13 14.88 58.84 17.25
C LEU A 13 15.02 59.15 15.76
N ARG A 14 15.48 58.18 14.96
CA ARG A 14 15.04 58.02 13.56
C ARG A 14 14.82 56.54 13.23
N PRO A 15 13.84 56.25 12.36
CA PRO A 15 13.23 54.93 12.25
C PRO A 15 14.06 54.02 11.34
N ALA A 16 14.14 52.74 11.70
CA ALA A 16 14.63 51.71 10.81
C ALA A 16 13.68 51.60 9.61
N SER A 17 14.26 51.68 8.42
CA SER A 17 13.61 51.65 7.12
C SER A 17 12.91 50.31 6.87
N ARG A 18 11.83 50.43 6.12
CA ARG A 18 10.92 49.37 5.68
C ARG A 18 11.48 48.82 4.37
N GLU A 19 12.27 47.75 4.42
CA GLU A 19 12.78 47.05 3.23
C GLU A 19 12.45 45.55 3.29
N SER A 20 11.56 45.14 2.37
CA SER A 20 11.54 43.85 1.67
C SER A 20 11.40 42.54 2.48
N ARG A 21 10.20 42.28 3.01
CA ARG A 21 9.76 40.91 3.41
C ARG A 21 8.99 40.19 2.30
N CYS A 22 9.59 40.07 1.11
CA CYS A 22 9.04 39.23 0.03
C CYS A 22 9.89 38.00 -0.33
N CYS A 23 11.12 37.88 0.17
CA CYS A 23 12.02 36.79 -0.24
C CYS A 23 12.00 35.53 0.64
N PHE A 24 11.27 35.54 1.77
CA PHE A 24 11.22 34.40 2.72
C PHE A 24 9.96 33.54 2.62
N LEU A 25 8.96 33.93 1.82
CA LEU A 25 7.69 33.19 1.70
C LEU A 25 7.63 32.23 0.49
N TRP A 26 8.58 32.34 -0.44
CA TRP A 26 8.60 31.56 -1.68
C TRP A 26 9.45 30.29 -1.57
N SER A 27 10.38 30.24 -0.61
CA SER A 27 11.15 29.02 -0.31
C SER A 27 10.24 27.95 0.26
N ASP A 28 9.33 28.33 1.15
CA ASP A 28 8.55 27.38 1.94
C ASP A 28 7.44 26.77 1.10
N SER A 29 6.77 27.56 0.24
CA SER A 29 5.76 27.02 -0.68
C SER A 29 6.36 26.09 -1.73
N ALA A 30 7.55 26.43 -2.26
CA ALA A 30 8.25 25.57 -3.21
C ALA A 30 8.77 24.29 -2.54
N VAL A 31 9.24 24.38 -1.30
CA VAL A 31 9.66 23.23 -0.50
C VAL A 31 8.47 22.34 -0.13
N GLU A 32 7.31 22.89 0.23
CA GLU A 32 6.07 22.15 0.48
C GLU A 32 5.58 21.43 -0.77
N GLU A 33 5.64 22.09 -1.93
CA GLU A 33 5.24 21.49 -3.21
C GLU A 33 6.19 20.37 -3.65
N LEU A 34 7.50 20.55 -3.44
CA LEU A 34 8.49 19.49 -3.65
C LEU A 34 8.30 18.34 -2.64
N GLN A 35 7.99 18.64 -1.38
CA GLN A 35 7.74 17.63 -0.35
C GLN A 35 6.50 16.81 -0.70
N LYS A 36 5.46 17.46 -1.23
CA LYS A 36 4.26 16.78 -1.74
C LYS A 36 4.62 15.84 -2.90
N GLN A 37 5.37 16.32 -3.89
CA GLN A 37 5.82 15.47 -5.00
C GLN A 37 6.68 14.30 -4.52
N ILE A 38 7.57 14.50 -3.55
CA ILE A 38 8.36 13.42 -2.94
C ILE A 38 7.46 12.39 -2.26
N ASN A 39 6.47 12.83 -1.48
CA ASN A 39 5.54 11.94 -0.80
C ASN A 39 4.71 11.12 -1.81
N ASP A 40 4.24 11.76 -2.89
CA ASP A 40 3.49 11.10 -3.95
C ASP A 40 4.37 10.07 -4.68
N ILE A 41 5.62 10.41 -5.01
CA ILE A 41 6.59 9.47 -5.61
C ILE A 41 6.89 8.30 -4.67
N VAL A 42 7.04 8.55 -3.36
CA VAL A 42 7.26 7.48 -2.38
C VAL A 42 6.05 6.57 -2.28
N LEU A 43 4.84 7.11 -2.35
CA LEU A 43 3.60 6.34 -2.38
C LEU A 43 3.53 5.47 -3.64
N GLU A 44 3.79 6.03 -4.81
CA GLU A 44 3.86 5.29 -6.08
C GLU A 44 4.94 4.20 -6.03
N LEU A 45 6.12 4.48 -5.48
CA LEU A 45 7.18 3.49 -5.34
C LEU A 45 6.81 2.37 -4.36
N ASN A 46 6.08 2.68 -3.29
CA ASN A 46 5.60 1.67 -2.36
C ASN A 46 4.53 0.79 -3.03
N LEU A 47 3.60 1.39 -3.75
CA LEU A 47 2.61 0.68 -4.56
C LEU A 47 3.27 -0.22 -5.60
N LEU A 48 4.27 0.29 -6.34
CA LEU A 48 5.01 -0.48 -7.33
C LEU A 48 5.81 -1.63 -6.70
N LYS A 49 6.37 -1.43 -5.50
CA LYS A 49 7.05 -2.50 -4.74
C LYS A 49 6.06 -3.57 -4.27
N GLU A 50 4.87 -3.18 -3.84
CA GLU A 50 3.80 -4.10 -3.42
C GLU A 50 3.28 -4.92 -4.61
N GLN A 51 3.07 -4.27 -5.75
CA GLN A 51 2.75 -4.96 -7.02
C GLN A 51 3.86 -5.93 -7.44
N GLN A 52 5.13 -5.55 -7.31
CA GLN A 52 6.25 -6.41 -7.66
C GLN A 52 6.41 -7.61 -6.72
N ALA A 53 6.07 -7.46 -5.43
CA ALA A 53 6.13 -8.54 -4.45
C ALA A 53 5.20 -9.71 -4.83
N LEU A 54 3.96 -9.42 -5.23
CA LEU A 54 3.00 -10.43 -5.70
C LEU A 54 3.42 -11.08 -7.03
N GLN A 55 4.00 -10.31 -7.96
CA GLN A 55 4.38 -10.81 -9.29
C GLN A 55 5.62 -11.73 -9.25
N THR A 56 6.51 -11.56 -8.28
CA THR A 56 7.82 -12.23 -8.28
C THR A 56 7.75 -13.70 -7.83
N VAL A 57 6.73 -14.09 -7.08
CA VAL A 57 6.66 -15.42 -6.45
C VAL A 57 6.40 -16.54 -7.47
N CYS A 58 5.60 -16.28 -8.51
CA CYS A 58 5.26 -17.25 -9.55
C CYS A 58 6.16 -17.21 -10.79
N LEU A 59 6.92 -16.12 -11.00
CA LEU A 59 7.65 -15.87 -12.24
C LEU A 59 9.15 -16.21 -12.19
N ARG A 60 9.70 -16.56 -11.02
CA ARG A 60 11.12 -16.90 -10.85
C ARG A 60 11.35 -18.42 -10.83
N GLY A 61 11.29 -19.10 -11.99
CA GLY A 61 11.65 -20.53 -11.97
C GLY A 61 11.75 -21.31 -13.28
N THR A 62 10.95 -21.03 -14.32
CA THR A 62 10.87 -21.95 -15.47
C THR A 62 10.96 -21.23 -16.80
N LYS A 63 11.93 -21.66 -17.60
CA LYS A 63 11.88 -21.50 -19.06
C LYS A 63 10.57 -22.14 -19.52
N VAL A 64 9.57 -21.31 -19.88
CA VAL A 64 8.27 -21.58 -20.55
C VAL A 64 7.05 -21.11 -19.72
N LEU A 65 6.45 -20.01 -20.21
CA LEU A 65 5.04 -19.54 -20.21
C LEU A 65 4.29 -19.21 -18.89
N GLY A 66 4.24 -17.92 -18.56
CA GLY A 66 2.95 -17.21 -18.39
C GLY A 66 2.02 -17.57 -17.23
N GLY A 67 2.53 -18.10 -16.11
CA GLY A 67 1.70 -18.35 -14.92
C GLY A 67 1.36 -17.08 -14.13
N SER A 68 0.16 -17.03 -13.55
CA SER A 68 -0.35 -15.98 -12.66
C SER A 68 -0.51 -16.51 -11.22
N LEU A 69 -0.67 -15.61 -10.25
CA LEU A 69 -1.18 -16.04 -8.93
C LEU A 69 -2.59 -16.61 -9.12
N SER A 70 -2.91 -17.66 -8.37
CA SER A 70 -4.23 -18.31 -8.46
C SER A 70 -5.33 -17.29 -8.19
N THR A 71 -6.27 -17.19 -9.11
CA THR A 71 -7.39 -16.23 -9.06
C THR A 71 -8.68 -16.98 -9.37
N PRO A 72 -9.25 -17.70 -8.39
CA PRO A 72 -10.45 -18.50 -8.64
C PRO A 72 -11.60 -17.60 -9.12
N LEU A 73 -12.16 -17.96 -10.28
CA LEU A 73 -13.25 -17.23 -10.95
C LEU A 73 -14.62 -17.84 -10.65
N THR A 74 -14.65 -19.03 -10.05
CA THR A 74 -15.86 -19.78 -9.71
C THR A 74 -15.75 -20.43 -8.34
N TRP A 75 -16.90 -20.87 -7.82
CA TRP A 75 -16.95 -21.64 -6.57
C TRP A 75 -16.15 -22.95 -6.68
N GLU A 76 -16.31 -23.64 -7.80
CA GLU A 76 -15.65 -24.92 -8.07
C GLU A 76 -14.13 -24.77 -8.12
N GLU A 77 -13.63 -23.72 -8.77
CA GLU A 77 -12.19 -23.41 -8.78
C GLU A 77 -11.67 -23.07 -7.38
N ASN A 78 -12.44 -22.30 -6.59
CA ASN A 78 -12.06 -21.98 -5.22
C ASN A 78 -11.99 -23.24 -4.34
N GLU A 79 -12.95 -24.16 -4.48
CA GLU A 79 -12.94 -25.43 -3.75
C GLU A 79 -11.75 -26.31 -4.15
N GLN A 80 -11.43 -26.37 -5.44
CA GLN A 80 -10.26 -27.09 -5.94
C GLN A 80 -8.96 -26.50 -5.39
N LEU A 81 -8.82 -25.17 -5.40
CA LEU A 81 -7.68 -24.46 -4.85
C LEU A 81 -7.55 -24.70 -3.34
N HIS A 82 -8.65 -24.59 -2.58
CA HIS A 82 -8.69 -24.87 -1.14
C HIS A 82 -8.21 -26.29 -0.83
N ASN A 83 -8.75 -27.28 -1.53
CA ASN A 83 -8.37 -28.68 -1.35
C ASN A 83 -6.89 -28.92 -1.69
N TYR A 84 -6.39 -28.32 -2.77
CA TYR A 84 -4.99 -28.40 -3.16
C TYR A 84 -4.07 -27.80 -2.09
N VAL A 85 -4.37 -26.60 -1.59
CA VAL A 85 -3.60 -25.91 -0.53
C VAL A 85 -3.58 -26.74 0.73
N ARG A 86 -4.74 -27.23 1.17
CA ARG A 86 -4.88 -28.05 2.38
C ARG A 86 -4.03 -29.33 2.32
N GLN A 87 -3.94 -29.95 1.15
CA GLN A 87 -3.21 -31.21 0.94
C GLN A 87 -1.71 -31.02 0.68
N SER A 88 -1.34 -29.96 -0.05
CA SER A 88 0.02 -29.79 -0.59
C SER A 88 0.87 -28.82 0.22
N ILE A 89 0.26 -27.83 0.87
CA ILE A 89 0.96 -26.79 1.65
C ILE A 89 0.70 -27.02 3.14
N GLY A 90 -0.57 -27.10 3.55
CA GLY A 90 -0.94 -27.43 4.92
C GLY A 90 -2.36 -27.03 5.28
N PRO A 91 -2.98 -27.68 6.29
CA PRO A 91 -4.35 -27.43 6.68
C PRO A 91 -4.57 -26.09 7.40
N GLU A 92 -3.52 -25.50 7.95
CA GLU A 92 -3.56 -24.25 8.72
C GLU A 92 -3.00 -23.05 7.95
N GLU A 93 -2.82 -23.21 6.64
CA GLU A 93 -2.13 -22.23 5.79
C GLU A 93 -3.05 -21.16 5.21
N HIS A 94 -2.43 -20.02 4.92
CA HIS A 94 -3.03 -18.93 4.15
C HIS A 94 -2.17 -18.71 2.91
N ILE A 95 -2.81 -18.60 1.75
CA ILE A 95 -2.10 -18.35 0.49
C ILE A 95 -2.53 -17.04 -0.14
N TRP A 96 -1.61 -16.39 -0.84
CA TRP A 96 -1.92 -15.25 -1.69
C TRP A 96 -2.84 -15.66 -2.85
N LEU A 97 -3.83 -14.81 -3.12
CA LEU A 97 -4.61 -14.82 -4.35
C LEU A 97 -4.10 -13.70 -5.28
N GLY A 98 -4.35 -13.84 -6.58
CA GLY A 98 -4.01 -12.80 -7.57
C GLY A 98 -4.96 -11.60 -7.56
N ILE A 99 -5.51 -11.22 -6.40
CA ILE A 99 -6.59 -10.25 -6.24
C ILE A 99 -6.15 -9.16 -5.26
N ASN A 100 -6.37 -7.89 -5.64
CA ASN A 100 -5.96 -6.73 -4.85
C ASN A 100 -6.88 -5.51 -5.12
N ASP A 101 -6.89 -4.54 -4.22
CA ASP A 101 -7.58 -3.25 -4.39
C ASP A 101 -6.66 -2.04 -4.13
N MET A 102 -5.34 -2.23 -4.33
CA MET A 102 -4.31 -1.23 -4.01
C MET A 102 -4.48 0.12 -4.74
N VAL A 103 -5.11 0.10 -5.92
CA VAL A 103 -5.31 1.31 -6.74
C VAL A 103 -6.54 2.08 -6.30
N THR A 104 -7.65 1.38 -6.01
CA THR A 104 -8.91 1.98 -5.62
C THR A 104 -9.53 1.13 -4.52
N ASP A 105 -9.53 1.64 -3.30
CA ASP A 105 -10.08 1.00 -2.11
C ASP A 105 -11.50 0.45 -2.35
N GLY A 106 -11.70 -0.83 -2.04
CA GLY A 106 -12.96 -1.55 -2.25
C GLY A 106 -13.21 -2.02 -3.69
N GLN A 107 -12.39 -1.63 -4.66
CA GLN A 107 -12.43 -2.15 -6.03
C GLN A 107 -11.38 -3.24 -6.25
N TRP A 108 -11.79 -4.47 -5.97
CA TRP A 108 -10.96 -5.65 -6.11
C TRP A 108 -10.79 -6.08 -7.57
N VAL A 109 -9.54 -6.06 -8.02
CA VAL A 109 -9.12 -6.41 -9.38
C VAL A 109 -8.11 -7.56 -9.38
N ASP A 110 -8.04 -8.29 -10.49
CA ASP A 110 -7.04 -9.31 -10.73
C ASP A 110 -5.69 -8.70 -11.18
N GLN A 111 -4.71 -9.56 -11.48
CA GLN A 111 -3.38 -9.15 -11.95
C GLN A 111 -3.38 -8.41 -13.30
N SER A 112 -4.45 -8.52 -14.09
CA SER A 112 -4.64 -7.78 -15.34
C SER A 112 -5.31 -6.42 -15.14
N GLY A 113 -5.79 -6.13 -13.92
CA GLY A 113 -6.62 -4.97 -13.62
C GLY A 113 -8.10 -5.17 -13.93
N SER A 114 -8.53 -6.39 -14.23
CA SER A 114 -9.95 -6.70 -14.49
C SER A 114 -10.70 -6.89 -13.16
N ASN A 115 -11.92 -6.38 -13.08
CA ASN A 115 -12.72 -6.48 -11.85
C ASN A 115 -13.08 -7.94 -11.54
N VAL A 116 -12.89 -8.35 -10.29
CA VAL A 116 -13.21 -9.70 -9.85
C VAL A 116 -14.72 -9.84 -9.60
N HIS A 117 -15.35 -10.81 -10.27
CA HIS A 117 -16.79 -11.07 -10.14
C HIS A 117 -17.12 -12.08 -9.04
N PHE A 118 -16.35 -13.16 -8.93
CA PHE A 118 -16.52 -14.16 -7.88
C PHE A 118 -15.79 -13.73 -6.62
N LYS A 119 -16.46 -13.75 -5.47
CA LYS A 119 -15.89 -13.34 -4.18
C LYS A 119 -16.30 -14.33 -3.11
N ASN A 120 -15.34 -14.86 -2.37
CA ASN A 120 -15.60 -15.78 -1.26
C ASN A 120 -15.10 -15.23 0.09
N TRP A 121 -15.33 -13.94 0.34
CA TRP A 121 -14.98 -13.28 1.60
C TRP A 121 -15.60 -13.99 2.82
N GLU A 122 -14.89 -13.95 3.96
CA GLU A 122 -15.42 -14.36 5.26
C GLU A 122 -16.43 -13.32 5.76
N THR A 123 -17.72 -13.65 5.70
CA THR A 123 -18.81 -12.73 6.04
C THR A 123 -19.60 -13.14 7.29
N GLU A 124 -19.25 -14.23 7.95
CA GLU A 124 -20.00 -14.73 9.12
C GLU A 124 -19.45 -14.15 10.42
N ILE A 125 -18.13 -14.06 10.55
CA ILE A 125 -17.47 -13.66 11.82
C ILE A 125 -16.82 -12.28 11.72
N THR A 126 -15.95 -12.06 10.74
CA THR A 126 -15.11 -10.86 10.66
C THR A 126 -15.60 -9.82 9.66
N LEU A 127 -16.53 -10.17 8.76
CA LEU A 127 -17.11 -9.26 7.76
C LEU A 127 -16.06 -8.65 6.82
N GLN A 128 -15.24 -9.52 6.21
CA GLN A 128 -14.19 -9.15 5.27
C GLN A 128 -14.74 -8.56 3.97
N PRO A 129 -13.95 -7.71 3.27
CA PRO A 129 -12.68 -7.13 3.71
C PRO A 129 -12.88 -6.04 4.78
N ASP A 130 -11.98 -5.95 5.77
CA ASP A 130 -12.11 -5.05 6.94
C ASP A 130 -10.91 -4.12 7.23
N GLY A 131 -9.82 -4.22 6.48
CA GLY A 131 -8.58 -3.47 6.71
C GLY A 131 -8.43 -2.14 5.97
N GLY A 132 -9.40 -1.79 5.10
CA GLY A 132 -9.40 -0.56 4.29
C GLY A 132 -8.06 -0.34 3.58
N HIS A 133 -7.55 0.89 3.61
CA HIS A 133 -6.31 1.26 2.90
C HIS A 133 -5.01 0.55 3.36
N THR A 134 -5.05 -0.27 4.42
CA THR A 134 -3.86 -0.91 4.99
C THR A 134 -3.69 -2.37 4.59
N GLN A 135 -4.76 -3.01 4.11
CA GLN A 135 -4.79 -4.43 3.76
C GLN A 135 -5.38 -4.57 2.36
N ASN A 136 -4.52 -4.44 1.35
CA ASN A 136 -4.96 -4.29 -0.03
C ASN A 136 -4.80 -5.58 -0.86
N CYS A 137 -4.48 -6.71 -0.22
CA CYS A 137 -4.19 -7.98 -0.88
C CYS A 137 -5.08 -9.11 -0.34
N ALA A 138 -5.66 -9.92 -1.23
CA ALA A 138 -6.52 -11.02 -0.83
C ALA A 138 -5.73 -12.30 -0.53
N VAL A 139 -6.17 -13.03 0.49
CA VAL A 139 -5.66 -14.35 0.82
C VAL A 139 -6.78 -15.36 0.94
N LEU A 140 -6.52 -16.62 0.56
CA LEU A 140 -7.39 -17.75 0.85
C LEU A 140 -6.93 -18.43 2.13
N SER A 141 -7.86 -18.65 3.07
CA SER A 141 -7.62 -19.34 4.33
C SER A 141 -8.03 -20.81 4.26
N SER A 142 -7.10 -21.73 4.51
CA SER A 142 -7.42 -23.16 4.61
C SER A 142 -8.25 -23.47 5.86
N THR A 143 -7.99 -22.76 6.97
CA THR A 143 -8.70 -22.93 8.25
C THR A 143 -10.15 -22.45 8.17
N ALA A 144 -10.40 -21.36 7.44
CA ALA A 144 -11.73 -20.85 7.18
C ALA A 144 -12.38 -21.48 5.93
N LYS A 145 -12.05 -22.75 5.61
CA LYS A 145 -12.70 -23.52 4.51
C LYS A 145 -12.68 -22.81 3.15
N GLY A 146 -11.55 -22.18 2.82
CA GLY A 146 -11.35 -21.49 1.55
C GLY A 146 -11.95 -20.10 1.49
N LYS A 147 -12.37 -19.52 2.63
CA LYS A 147 -12.81 -18.13 2.73
C LYS A 147 -11.66 -17.15 2.60
N TRP A 148 -11.98 -15.96 2.12
CA TRP A 148 -11.00 -14.94 1.80
C TRP A 148 -10.94 -13.87 2.87
N PHE A 149 -9.74 -13.33 3.04
CA PHE A 149 -9.43 -12.23 3.93
C PHE A 149 -8.59 -11.20 3.19
N ASP A 150 -8.78 -9.91 3.51
CA ASP A 150 -7.81 -8.90 3.12
C ASP A 150 -6.65 -8.89 4.10
N GLU A 151 -5.46 -8.63 3.57
CA GLU A 151 -4.23 -8.66 4.32
C GLU A 151 -3.25 -7.59 3.84
N SER A 152 -2.34 -7.20 4.73
CA SER A 152 -1.18 -6.41 4.34
C SER A 152 -0.36 -7.14 3.28
N CYS A 153 -0.22 -6.54 2.10
CA CYS A 153 0.56 -7.08 0.97
C CYS A 153 2.02 -7.40 1.30
N ARG A 154 2.53 -6.92 2.43
CA ARG A 154 3.90 -7.14 2.91
C ARG A 154 4.04 -8.38 3.79
N ALA A 155 2.94 -9.04 4.13
CA ALA A 155 2.98 -10.28 4.90
C ALA A 155 3.72 -11.38 4.12
N GLU A 156 4.40 -12.26 4.84
CA GLU A 156 5.00 -13.45 4.24
C GLU A 156 3.96 -14.58 4.25
N LYS A 157 3.53 -15.03 3.08
CA LYS A 157 2.61 -16.15 2.90
C LYS A 157 2.99 -16.95 1.65
N ALA A 158 2.56 -18.21 1.63
CA ALA A 158 2.71 -19.07 0.46
C ALA A 158 1.83 -18.57 -0.71
N SER A 159 2.12 -19.05 -1.90
CA SER A 159 1.33 -18.76 -3.11
C SER A 159 1.17 -20.01 -3.95
N VAL A 160 0.05 -20.11 -4.65
CA VAL A 160 -0.17 -21.12 -5.68
C VAL A 160 -0.29 -20.42 -7.02
N CYS A 161 0.40 -20.93 -8.03
CA CYS A 161 0.40 -20.36 -9.37
C CYS A 161 -0.53 -21.18 -10.27
N GLU A 162 -1.29 -20.49 -11.10
CA GLU A 162 -2.12 -21.09 -12.13
C GLU A 162 -1.44 -20.93 -13.51
N PHE A 163 -1.64 -21.91 -14.39
CA PHE A 163 -1.09 -21.90 -15.74
C PHE A 163 -2.19 -22.26 -16.72
N ASN A 164 -2.37 -21.44 -17.76
CA ASN A 164 -3.27 -21.77 -18.86
C ASN A 164 -2.64 -22.88 -19.70
N ILE A 165 -3.37 -24.00 -19.85
CA ILE A 165 -2.99 -25.06 -20.77
C ILE A 165 -3.37 -24.58 -22.18
N VAL A 166 -2.36 -24.38 -23.03
CA VAL A 166 -2.51 -24.02 -24.46
C VAL A 166 -2.23 -25.21 -25.37
#